data_AF-A0A557SVA6-F1
#
_entry.id   AF-A0A557SVA6-F1
#
_cell.length_a   1.000
_cell.length_b   1.000
_cell.length_c   1.000
_cell.angle_alpha   90.00
_cell.angle_beta   90.00
_cell.angle_gamma   90.00
#
_symmetry.space_group_name_H-M   'P 1'
#
loop_
_entity.id
_entity.type
_entity.pdbx_description
1 polymer ?
#
loop_
_entity_poly.entity_id
_entity_poly.type
_entity_poly.pdbx_seq_one_letter_code
_entity_poly.pdbx_strand_id
1 'polypeptide(L)' 'MVEKTPDSKGRVPTSIKIDSNLWKEAKIEAINRNIDLSEMVEHALRKEIGKESVSANNLRGGKLRGGKL' A
#
# COMPACT_ATOMS: atom_id res chain seq x y z
N MET A 1 15.01 -15.05 -22.79
CA MET A 1 14.16 -14.41 -21.78
C MET A 1 15.08 -13.95 -20.66
N VAL A 2 15.10 -12.67 -20.32
CA VAL A 2 15.95 -12.19 -19.21
C VAL A 2 15.22 -12.51 -17.91
N GLU A 3 15.79 -13.42 -17.11
CA GLU A 3 15.28 -13.72 -15.78
C GLU A 3 15.52 -12.50 -14.89
N LYS A 4 14.42 -11.91 -14.41
CA LYS A 4 14.48 -10.75 -13.50
C LYS A 4 14.65 -11.28 -12.08
N THR A 5 15.74 -10.91 -11.42
CA THR A 5 15.99 -11.26 -10.02
C THR A 5 14.99 -10.55 -9.11
N PRO A 6 14.43 -11.24 -8.09
CA PRO A 6 13.53 -10.63 -7.12
C PRO A 6 14.26 -9.67 -6.17
N ASP A 7 13.56 -8.67 -5.65
CA ASP A 7 14.06 -7.80 -4.58
C ASP A 7 14.16 -8.54 -3.24
N SER A 8 14.68 -7.88 -2.21
CA SER A 8 14.77 -8.44 -0.85
C SER A 8 13.41 -8.87 -0.26
N LYS A 9 12.29 -8.36 -0.79
CA LYS A 9 10.93 -8.78 -0.43
C LYS A 9 10.29 -9.78 -1.41
N GLY A 10 11.05 -10.34 -2.36
CA GLY A 10 10.56 -11.36 -3.30
C GLY A 10 9.75 -10.82 -4.49
N ARG A 11 9.69 -9.50 -4.70
CA ARG A 11 8.96 -8.88 -5.80
C ARG A 11 9.85 -8.79 -7.03
N VAL A 12 9.25 -9.02 -8.20
CA VAL A 12 9.95 -8.96 -9.48
C VAL A 12 9.68 -7.59 -10.11
N PRO A 13 10.70 -6.89 -10.64
CA PRO A 13 10.51 -5.59 -11.26
C PRO A 13 9.60 -5.68 -12.50
N THR A 14 8.49 -4.95 -12.49
CA THR A 14 7.57 -4.83 -13.61
C THR A 14 7.74 -3.48 -14.32
N SER A 15 7.34 -3.41 -15.58
CA SER A 15 7.41 -2.18 -16.39
C SER A 15 5.99 -1.68 -16.63
N ILE A 16 5.75 -0.41 -16.33
CA ILE A 16 4.47 0.26 -16.57
C ILE A 16 4.71 1.60 -17.28
N LYS A 17 3.75 2.03 -18.10
CA LYS A 17 3.73 3.40 -18.64
C LYS A 17 2.94 4.29 -17.69
N ILE A 18 3.47 5.46 -17.39
CA ILE A 18 2.85 6.43 -16.49
C ILE A 18 3.16 7.85 -16.97
N ASP A 19 2.24 8.77 -16.72
CA ASP A 19 2.49 10.19 -16.97
C ASP A 19 3.70 10.68 -16.17
N SER A 20 4.57 11.45 -16.85
CA SER A 20 5.85 11.87 -16.28
C SER A 20 5.72 12.92 -15.17
N ASN A 21 4.68 13.76 -15.22
CA ASN A 21 4.45 14.79 -14.22
C ASN A 21 3.82 14.16 -12.97
N LEU A 22 2.83 13.29 -13.16
CA LEU A 22 2.24 12.49 -12.09
C LEU A 22 3.29 11.66 -11.36
N TRP A 23 4.24 11.05 -12.07
CA TRP A 23 5.31 10.27 -11.43
C TRP A 23 6.25 11.12 -10.57
N LYS A 24 6.53 12.37 -10.98
CA LYS A 24 7.32 13.30 -10.18
C LYS A 24 6.57 13.72 -8.92
N GLU A 25 5.29 14.06 -9.04
CA GLU A 25 4.45 14.41 -7.90
C GLU A 25 4.33 13.24 -6.91
N ALA A 26 4.10 12.02 -7.41
CA ALA A 26 4.05 10.82 -6.59
C ALA A 26 5.36 10.56 -5.83
N LYS A 27 6.52 10.83 -6.43
CA LYS A 27 7.81 10.73 -5.74
C LYS A 27 7.93 11.72 -4.58
N ILE A 28 7.55 12.97 -4.81
CA ILE A 28 7.56 14.00 -3.78
C ILE A 28 6.65 13.57 -2.62
N GLU A 29 5.46 13.08 -2.95
CA GLU A 29 4.50 12.62 -1.95
C GLU A 29 4.99 11.39 -1.18
N ALA A 30 5.68 10.45 -1.84
CA ALA A 30 6.26 9.29 -1.18
C ALA A 30 7.33 9.70 -0.15
N ILE A 31 8.17 10.67 -0.51
CA ILE A 31 9.16 11.27 0.40
C ILE A 31 8.47 11.96 1.58
N ASN A 32 7.43 12.77 1.32
CA ASN A 32 6.67 13.46 2.37
C ASN A 32 6.02 12.49 3.36
N ARG A 33 5.58 11.32 2.88
CA ARG A 33 4.98 10.25 3.70
C ARG A 33 6.00 9.29 4.30
N ASN A 34 7.29 9.44 3.99
CA ASN A 34 8.37 8.55 4.41
C ASN A 34 8.09 7.08 4.06
N ILE A 35 7.56 6.81 2.86
CA ILE A 35 7.31 5.47 2.31
C ILE A 35 8.00 5.31 0.95
N ASP A 36 8.21 4.07 0.51
CA ASP A 36 8.74 3.82 -0.83
C ASP A 36 7.68 4.08 -1.91
N LEU A 37 8.11 4.61 -3.06
CA LEU A 37 7.20 4.84 -4.19
C LEU A 37 6.51 3.55 -4.66
N SER A 38 7.21 2.41 -4.64
CA SER A 38 6.61 1.12 -4.99
C SER A 38 5.50 0.73 -4.01
N GLU A 39 5.65 1.05 -2.73
CA GLU A 39 4.62 0.80 -1.72
C GLU A 39 3.39 1.68 -1.98
N MET A 40 3.58 2.95 -2.32
CA MET A 40 2.48 3.85 -2.72
C MET A 40 1.72 3.33 -3.94
N VAL A 41 2.43 2.85 -4.98
CA VAL A 41 1.82 2.28 -6.18
C VAL A 41 1.03 1.02 -5.84
N GLU A 42 1.57 0.12 -5.02
CA GLU A 42 0.90 -1.08 -4.55
C GLU A 42 -0.37 -0.75 -3.75
N HIS A 43 -0.34 0.26 -2.88
CA HIS A 43 -1.51 0.71 -2.14
C HIS A 43 -2.60 1.23 -3.07
N ALA A 44 -2.24 2.06 -4.06
CA ALA A 44 -3.19 2.58 -5.05
C ALA A 44 -3.83 1.44 -5.87
N LEU A 45 -3.02 0.48 -6.33
CA LEU A 45 -3.51 -0.68 -7.08
C LEU A 45 -4.43 -1.57 -6.23
N ARG A 46 -4.07 -1.85 -4.96
CA ARG A 46 -4.90 -2.64 -4.05
C ARG A 46 -6.24 -1.97 -3.79
N LYS A 47 -6.25 -0.66 -3.62
CA LYS A 47 -7.48 0.13 -3.46
C LYS A 47 -8.37 0.03 -4.69
N GLU A 48 -7.81 0.23 -5.88
CA GLU A 48 -8.54 0.19 -7.15
C GLU A 48 -9.20 -1.17 -7.40
N ILE A 49 -8.51 -2.26 -7.08
CA ILE A 49 -9.04 -3.63 -7.26
C ILE A 49 -9.83 -4.14 -6.05
N GLY A 50 -10.16 -3.28 -5.08
CA GLY A 50 -10.96 -3.64 -3.89
C GLY A 50 -10.29 -4.64 -2.94
N LYS A 51 -8.96 -4.74 -2.96
CA LYS A 51 -8.16 -5.62 -2.10
C LYS A 51 -7.54 -4.90 -0.90
N GLU A 52 -8.06 -3.73 -0.52
CA GLU A 52 -7.57 -3.05 0.67
C GLU A 52 -7.90 -3.89 1.91
N SER A 53 -6.88 -4.55 2.46
CA SER A 53 -6.99 -5.26 3.73
C SER A 53 -7.27 -4.20 4.79
N VAL A 54 -8.52 -4.16 5.25
CA VAL A 54 -8.91 -3.47 6.48
C VAL A 54 -7.92 -3.90 7.56
N SER A 55 -6.95 -3.05 7.89
CA SER A 55 -6.04 -3.31 8.99
C SER A 55 -6.91 -3.27 10.25
N ALA A 56 -7.12 -4.45 10.83
CA ALA A 56 -8.06 -4.74 11.90
C ALA A 56 -7.62 -4.15 13.27
N ASN A 57 -7.25 -2.87 13.30
CA ASN A 57 -6.92 -2.15 14.55
C ASN A 57 -8.04 -1.23 15.06
N ASN A 58 -9.19 -1.14 14.36
CA ASN A 58 -10.31 -0.28 14.75
C ASN A 58 -11.51 -0.98 15.42
N LEU A 59 -11.38 -2.22 15.90
CA LEU A 59 -12.47 -2.90 16.66
C LEU A 59 -12.25 -2.93 18.18
N ARG A 60 -11.23 -2.26 18.72
CA ARG A 60 -11.05 -2.15 20.18
C ARG A 60 -11.67 -0.86 20.72
N GLY A 61 -12.99 -0.85 20.91
CA GLY A 61 -13.66 0.31 21.51
C GLY A 61 -15.14 0.11 21.74
N GLY A 62 -15.52 -0.77 22.68
CA GLY A 62 -16.92 -0.96 23.05
C GLY A 62 -17.10 -1.88 24.26
N LYS A 63 -16.53 -1.49 25.39
CA LYS A 63 -16.77 -2.14 26.69
C LYS A 63 -18.21 -1.88 27.11
N LEU A 64 -19.12 -2.82 26.82
CA LEU A 64 -20.41 -2.88 27.51
C LEU A 64 -20.24 -3.79 28.73
N ARG A 65 -19.84 -3.19 29.85
CA ARG A 65 -20.11 -3.76 31.17
C ARG A 65 -21.61 -3.67 31.41
N GLY A 66 -22.37 -4.61 30.85
CA GLY A 66 -23.76 -4.86 31.22
C GLY A 66 -23.77 -5.89 32.33
N GLY A 67 -24.09 -5.46 33.55
CA GLY A 67 -24.31 -6.34 34.68
C GLY A 67 -25.41 -7.36 34.38
N LYS A 68 -25.26 -8.56 34.94
CA LYS A 68 -26.38 -9.46 35.15
C LYS A 68 -26.50 -9.74 36.64
N LEU A 69 -27.71 -9.47 37.07
CA LEU A 69 -28.38 -9.72 38.35
C LEU A 69 -27.96 -11.05 38.99
#